data_AF-A0A1V5LHM3-F1
#
_entry.id   AF-A0A1V5LHM3-F1
#
_cell.length_a   1.000
_cell.length_b   1.000
_cell.length_c   1.000
_cell.angle_alpha   90.00
_cell.angle_beta   90.00
_cell.angle_gamma   90.00
#
_symmetry.space_group_name_H-M   'P 1'
#
loop_
_entity.id
_entity.type
_entity.pdbx_description
1 polymer ?
#
loop_
_entity_poly.entity_id
_entity_poly.type
_entity_poly.pdbx_seq_one_letter_code
_entity_poly.pdbx_strand_id
1 'polypeptide(L)'
;MKRSLLYLLLGLGAALLLRESNQLYLFPAALLLLTLIDPRAWRIFRRWKLWLFFFFVVAVPVLFVGTRDALWLTIPYNSRMLALNLVMVQRSIIIMLAIRMFTNRLSPEALSRGLARLRLQQFDEVFGLARTMLPELQETVGAELKGVEWRKALRRPSGLIAQLGALVARILFATRGGAVRNTTDGSDHSAGIPR
;
A
#
# COMPACT_ATOMS: atom_id res chain seq x y z
N MET A 1 1.07 18.94 6.20
CA MET A 1 1.98 18.41 5.15
C MET A 1 3.47 18.54 5.50
N LYS A 2 4.02 19.75 5.69
CA LYS A 2 5.48 19.94 5.93
C LYS A 2 6.03 19.10 7.11
N ARG A 3 5.36 19.09 8.27
CA ARG A 3 5.78 18.29 9.44
C ARG A 3 5.70 16.77 9.19
N SER A 4 4.62 16.30 8.56
CA SER A 4 4.43 14.88 8.21
C SER A 4 5.51 14.38 7.25
N LEU A 5 5.85 15.20 6.25
CA LEU A 5 6.89 14.90 5.26
C LEU A 5 8.29 14.92 5.89
N LEU A 6 8.54 15.84 6.83
CA LEU A 6 9.76 15.84 7.64
C LEU A 6 9.89 14.56 8.47
N TYR A 7 8.84 14.08 9.13
CA TYR A 7 8.90 12.82 9.89
C TYR A 7 9.13 11.60 8.99
N LEU A 8 8.53 11.60 7.79
CA LEU A 8 8.80 10.57 6.79
C LEU A 8 10.28 10.59 6.38
N LEU A 9 10.81 11.76 6.02
CA LEU A 9 12.23 11.92 5.65
C LEU A 9 13.17 11.55 6.79
N LEU A 10 12.83 11.92 8.02
CA LEU A 10 13.62 11.59 9.20
C LEU A 10 13.63 10.06 9.45
N GLY A 11 12.47 9.41 9.34
CA GLY A 11 12.35 7.96 9.43
C GLY A 11 13.10 7.23 8.31
N LEU A 12 13.01 7.74 7.08
CA LEU A 12 13.77 7.20 5.94
C LEU A 12 15.27 7.37 6.14
N GLY A 13 15.72 8.54 6.58
CA GLY A 13 17.11 8.84 6.89
C GLY A 13 17.65 7.91 7.97
N ALA A 14 16.90 7.73 9.05
CA ALA A 14 17.25 6.78 10.12
C ALA A 14 17.35 5.33 9.60
N ALA A 15 16.43 4.91 8.73
CA ALA A 15 16.50 3.58 8.12
C ALA A 15 17.72 3.40 7.20
N LEU A 16 18.06 4.41 6.40
CA LEU A 16 19.22 4.37 5.50
C LEU A 16 20.55 4.35 6.28
N LEU A 17 20.61 5.07 7.40
CA LEU A 17 21.77 5.11 8.29
C LEU A 17 21.92 3.85 9.15
N LEU A 18 20.88 3.03 9.25
CA LEU A 18 20.92 1.78 10.01
C LEU A 18 21.93 0.81 9.38
N ARG A 19 23.04 0.55 10.06
CA ARG A 19 24.08 -0.42 9.67
C ARG A 19 24.31 -1.41 10.79
N GLU A 20 24.90 -2.56 10.47
CA GLU A 20 25.21 -3.63 11.43
C GLU A 20 25.98 -3.14 12.65
N SER A 21 26.91 -2.20 12.48
CA SER A 21 27.71 -1.62 13.57
C SER A 21 26.91 -0.78 14.57
N ASN A 22 25.85 -0.11 14.11
CA ASN A 22 25.13 0.87 14.92
C ASN A 22 23.66 0.46 15.18
N GLN A 23 23.23 -0.69 14.68
CA GLN A 23 21.85 -1.16 14.74
C GLN A 23 21.32 -1.21 16.17
N LEU A 24 22.16 -1.63 17.14
CA LEU A 24 21.80 -1.78 18.55
C LEU A 24 21.36 -0.47 19.20
N TYR A 25 21.89 0.67 18.76
CA TYR A 25 21.55 1.99 19.32
C TYR A 25 20.55 2.75 18.45
N LEU A 26 20.77 2.77 17.13
CA LEU A 26 19.94 3.52 16.19
C LEU A 26 18.54 2.92 16.04
N PHE A 27 18.39 1.59 16.08
CA PHE A 27 17.09 0.96 15.96
C PHE A 27 16.14 1.31 17.11
N PRO A 28 16.49 1.09 18.40
CA PRO A 28 15.62 1.46 19.51
C PRO A 28 15.44 2.97 19.60
N ALA A 29 16.45 3.78 19.30
CA ALA A 29 16.30 5.24 19.27
C ALA A 29 15.28 5.69 18.21
N ALA A 30 15.37 5.15 16.99
CA ALA A 30 14.43 5.44 15.91
C ALA A 30 13.01 4.96 16.25
N LEU A 31 12.87 3.76 16.83
CA LEU A 31 11.60 3.26 17.31
C LEU A 31 11.01 4.16 18.39
N LEU A 32 11.80 4.55 19.39
CA LEU A 32 11.34 5.39 20.51
C LEU A 32 10.88 6.75 20.00
N LEU A 33 11.66 7.38 19.11
CA LEU A 33 11.30 8.64 18.46
C LEU A 33 9.99 8.52 17.68
N LEU A 34 9.85 7.48 16.83
CA LEU A 34 8.63 7.25 16.05
C LEU A 34 7.42 6.95 16.95
N THR A 35 7.63 6.25 18.06
CA THR A 35 6.58 5.93 19.04
C THR A 35 6.10 7.18 19.77
N LEU A 36 7.03 8.07 20.15
CA LEU A 36 6.70 9.35 20.77
C LEU A 36 5.85 10.24 19.85
N ILE A 37 6.12 10.18 18.54
CA ILE A 37 5.38 10.99 17.56
C ILE A 37 3.99 10.43 17.31
N ASP A 38 3.83 9.11 17.08
CA ASP A 38 2.53 8.50 16.83
C ASP A 38 2.44 7.04 17.32
N PRO A 39 1.91 6.80 18.53
CA PRO A 39 1.81 5.45 19.08
C PRO A 39 0.78 4.59 18.31
N ARG A 40 -0.13 5.20 17.54
CA ARG A 40 -1.14 4.45 16.77
C ARG A 40 -0.54 3.73 15.56
N ALA A 41 0.66 4.12 15.12
CA ALA A 41 1.37 3.48 14.02
C ALA A 41 1.72 2.00 14.32
N TRP A 42 1.88 1.64 15.60
CA TRP A 42 2.21 0.28 16.04
C TRP A 42 1.13 -0.77 15.79
N ARG A 43 -0.11 -0.35 15.48
CA ARG A 43 -1.24 -1.27 15.26
C ARG A 43 -0.98 -2.29 14.14
N ILE A 44 -0.13 -1.96 13.16
CA ILE A 44 0.27 -2.88 12.09
C ILE A 44 0.98 -4.12 12.65
N PHE A 45 1.86 -3.94 13.64
CA PHE A 45 2.65 -5.04 14.22
C PHE A 45 1.83 -6.01 15.06
N ARG A 46 0.55 -5.74 15.31
CA ARG A 46 -0.36 -6.69 15.95
C ARG A 46 -0.78 -7.84 15.00
N ARG A 47 -0.50 -7.73 13.69
CA ARG A 47 -0.86 -8.76 12.70
C ARG A 47 0.18 -9.89 12.68
N TRP A 48 -0.18 -11.08 13.17
CA TRP A 48 0.71 -12.25 13.18
C TRP A 48 1.26 -12.64 11.80
N LYS A 49 0.46 -12.46 10.73
CA LYS A 49 0.89 -12.73 9.34
C LYS A 49 2.13 -11.92 8.93
N LEU A 50 2.29 -10.72 9.49
CA LEU A 50 3.43 -9.85 9.20
C LEU A 50 4.70 -10.34 9.89
N TRP A 51 4.58 -10.87 11.11
CA TRP A 51 5.68 -11.54 11.79
C TRP A 51 6.08 -12.83 11.06
N LEU A 52 5.12 -13.59 10.56
CA LEU A 52 5.39 -14.76 9.72
C LEU A 52 6.19 -14.36 8.48
N PHE A 53 5.81 -13.27 7.81
CA PHE A 53 6.57 -12.75 6.67
C PHE A 53 8.02 -12.40 7.04
N PHE A 54 8.24 -11.64 8.11
CA PHE A 54 9.61 -11.32 8.56
C PHE A 54 10.39 -12.58 8.96
N PHE A 55 9.74 -13.54 9.60
CA PHE A 55 10.36 -14.82 9.92
C PHE A 55 10.85 -15.53 8.66
N PHE A 56 10.03 -15.62 7.60
CA PHE A 56 10.46 -16.22 6.34
C PHE A 56 11.62 -15.46 5.68
N VAL A 57 11.55 -14.12 5.67
CA VAL A 57 12.60 -13.27 5.09
C VAL A 57 13.94 -13.48 5.79
N VAL A 58 13.96 -13.74 7.10
CA VAL A 58 15.19 -14.03 7.84
C VAL A 58 15.57 -15.50 7.74
N ALA A 59 14.63 -16.42 7.98
CA ALA A 59 14.93 -17.84 8.12
C ALA A 59 15.40 -18.47 6.81
N VAL A 60 14.81 -18.10 5.67
CA VAL A 60 15.15 -18.72 4.38
C VAL A 60 16.61 -18.43 3.98
N PRO A 61 17.09 -17.17 3.91
CA PRO A 61 18.48 -16.93 3.54
C PRO A 61 19.48 -17.47 4.58
N VAL A 62 19.13 -17.43 5.87
CA VAL A 62 20.00 -17.88 6.97
C VAL A 62 20.29 -19.39 6.92
N LEU A 63 19.33 -20.20 6.47
CA LEU A 63 19.47 -21.66 6.42
C LEU A 63 20.00 -22.18 5.07
N PHE A 64 19.68 -21.47 3.98
CA PHE A 64 19.90 -21.97 2.62
C PHE A 64 21.02 -21.24 1.86
N VAL A 65 21.51 -20.07 2.31
CA VAL A 65 22.47 -19.26 1.55
C VAL A 65 23.83 -19.15 2.26
N GLY A 66 24.90 -19.45 1.52
CA GLY A 66 26.29 -19.28 1.96
C GLY A 66 26.81 -20.38 2.88
N THR A 67 27.97 -20.13 3.49
CA THR A 67 28.63 -21.05 4.42
C THR A 67 27.96 -21.03 5.79
N ARG A 68 27.70 -22.21 6.35
CA ARG A 68 27.12 -22.36 7.68
C ARG A 68 28.26 -22.42 8.69
N ASP A 69 28.35 -21.40 9.51
CA ASP A 69 29.46 -21.13 10.43
C ASP A 69 29.05 -21.22 11.90
N ALA A 70 27.74 -21.32 12.19
CA ALA A 70 27.21 -21.42 13.54
C ALA A 70 26.12 -22.51 13.66
N LEU A 71 25.83 -22.92 14.89
CA LEU A 71 24.83 -23.95 15.21
C LEU A 71 23.80 -23.39 16.20
N TRP A 72 22.52 -23.56 15.91
CA TRP A 72 21.43 -23.23 16.82
C TRP A 72 20.53 -24.44 17.01
N LEU A 73 20.46 -24.96 18.25
CA LEU A 73 19.74 -26.22 18.56
C LEU A 73 20.02 -27.32 17.51
N THR A 74 21.30 -27.60 17.25
CA THR A 74 21.80 -28.56 16.25
C THR A 74 21.55 -28.23 14.77
N ILE A 75 20.85 -27.14 14.44
CA ILE A 75 20.65 -26.70 13.07
C ILE A 75 21.79 -25.76 12.67
N PRO A 76 22.60 -26.11 11.65
CA PRO A 76 23.66 -25.24 11.17
C PRO A 76 23.06 -24.05 10.40
N TYR A 77 23.51 -22.84 10.72
CA TYR A 77 23.03 -21.60 10.11
C TYR A 77 24.18 -20.67 9.76
N ASN A 78 23.90 -19.71 8.86
CA ASN A 78 24.85 -18.67 8.46
C ASN A 78 24.68 -17.42 9.34
N SER A 79 25.64 -17.17 10.23
CA SER A 79 25.61 -16.09 11.21
C SER A 79 25.66 -14.71 10.54
N ARG A 80 26.44 -14.57 9.47
CA ARG A 80 26.55 -13.34 8.69
C ARG A 80 25.25 -13.01 7.99
N MET A 81 24.59 -14.01 7.40
CA MET A 81 23.26 -13.83 6.80
C MET A 81 22.22 -13.46 7.87
N LEU A 82 22.32 -14.00 9.08
CA LEU A 82 21.41 -13.65 10.16
C LEU A 82 21.53 -12.16 10.52
N ALA A 83 22.75 -11.67 10.71
CA ALA A 83 22.99 -10.27 11.03
C ALA A 83 22.51 -9.32 9.91
N LEU A 84 22.82 -9.64 8.65
CA LEU A 84 22.41 -8.84 7.50
C LEU A 84 20.87 -8.80 7.33
N ASN A 85 20.21 -9.95 7.41
CA ASN A 85 18.75 -10.00 7.28
C ASN A 85 18.05 -9.34 8.47
N LEU A 86 18.62 -9.42 9.67
CA LEU A 86 18.10 -8.72 10.84
C LEU A 86 18.13 -7.20 10.64
N VAL A 87 19.24 -6.65 10.15
CA VAL A 87 19.34 -5.22 9.79
C VAL A 87 18.29 -4.86 8.73
N MET A 88 18.09 -5.70 7.72
CA MET A 88 17.09 -5.45 6.67
C MET A 88 15.66 -5.45 7.20
N VAL A 89 15.32 -6.37 8.11
CA VAL A 89 14.02 -6.38 8.79
C VAL A 89 13.84 -5.11 9.61
N GLN A 90 14.85 -4.73 10.40
CA GLN A 90 14.81 -3.50 11.20
C GLN A 90 14.62 -2.24 10.32
N ARG A 91 15.33 -2.14 9.19
CA ARG A 91 15.12 -1.06 8.21
C ARG A 91 13.69 -1.04 7.69
N SER A 92 13.16 -2.20 7.33
CA SER A 92 11.80 -2.34 6.81
C SER A 92 10.75 -1.93 7.84
N ILE A 93 10.95 -2.28 9.12
CA ILE A 93 10.11 -1.87 10.25
C ILE A 93 10.06 -0.34 10.36
N ILE A 94 11.22 0.32 10.37
CA ILE A 94 11.32 1.78 10.48
C ILE A 94 10.62 2.46 9.29
N ILE A 95 10.89 2.00 8.06
CA ILE A 95 10.27 2.55 6.84
C ILE A 95 8.76 2.39 6.89
N MET A 96 8.27 1.21 7.25
CA MET A 96 6.84 0.94 7.31
C MET A 96 6.13 1.77 8.38
N LEU A 97 6.77 2.00 9.53
CA LEU A 97 6.29 2.93 10.57
C LEU A 97 6.24 4.38 10.05
N ALA A 98 7.31 4.83 9.39
CA ALA A 98 7.40 6.17 8.83
C ALA A 98 6.30 6.42 7.78
N ILE A 99 6.11 5.47 6.86
CA ILE A 99 5.04 5.51 5.86
C ILE A 99 3.68 5.50 6.55
N ARG A 100 3.45 4.59 7.52
CA ARG A 100 2.15 4.51 8.20
C ARG A 100 1.81 5.78 8.96
N MET A 101 2.79 6.39 9.63
CA MET A 101 2.63 7.66 10.33
C MET A 101 2.31 8.79 9.34
N PHE A 102 3.00 8.82 8.20
CA PHE A 102 2.72 9.76 7.12
C PHE A 102 1.28 9.59 6.62
N THR A 103 0.87 8.36 6.30
CA THR A 103 -0.47 8.06 5.79
C THR A 103 -1.57 8.35 6.82
N ASN A 104 -1.38 7.99 8.10
CA ASN A 104 -2.38 8.25 9.15
C ASN A 104 -2.63 9.75 9.37
N ARG A 105 -1.63 10.61 9.08
CA ARG A 105 -1.72 12.07 9.26
C ARG A 105 -2.01 12.81 7.96
N LEU A 106 -2.12 12.12 6.83
CA LEU A 106 -2.55 12.73 5.59
C LEU A 106 -4.06 12.62 5.44
N SER A 107 -4.73 13.77 5.42
CA SER A 107 -6.06 13.84 4.84
C SER A 107 -5.92 13.82 3.31
N PRO A 108 -6.81 13.14 2.57
CA PRO A 108 -6.78 13.11 1.10
C PRO A 108 -6.74 14.53 0.48
N GLU A 109 -7.39 15.48 1.14
CA GLU A 109 -7.46 16.90 0.75
C GLU A 109 -6.14 17.65 1.01
N ALA A 110 -5.32 17.18 1.95
CA ALA A 110 -3.97 17.70 2.17
C ALA A 110 -3.00 17.14 1.12
N LEU A 111 -3.24 15.91 0.64
CA LEU A 111 -2.48 15.26 -0.43
C LEU A 111 -2.75 15.96 -1.77
N SER A 112 -4.02 16.20 -2.11
CA SER A 112 -4.42 16.91 -3.33
C SER A 112 -3.87 18.34 -3.36
N ARG A 113 -4.03 19.13 -2.29
CA ARG A 113 -3.44 20.48 -2.17
C ARG A 113 -1.92 20.49 -2.26
N GLY A 114 -1.27 19.41 -1.82
CA GLY A 114 0.17 19.21 -1.93
C GLY A 114 0.63 18.97 -3.35
N LEU A 115 -0.09 18.13 -4.09
CA LEU A 115 0.19 17.80 -5.49
C LEU A 115 -0.25 18.90 -6.46
N ALA A 116 -1.31 19.65 -6.14
CA ALA A 116 -1.72 20.85 -6.89
C ALA A 116 -0.60 21.90 -6.93
N ARG A 117 0.18 22.03 -5.84
CA ARG A 117 1.38 22.89 -5.81
C ARG A 117 2.53 22.39 -6.69
N LEU A 118 2.54 21.10 -7.05
CA LEU A 118 3.48 20.52 -8.02
C LEU A 118 3.05 20.76 -9.48
N ARG A 119 2.07 21.65 -9.72
CA ARG A 119 1.67 22.18 -11.04
C ARG A 119 1.10 21.12 -12.00
N LEU A 120 0.60 20.00 -11.47
CA LEU A 120 -0.16 19.01 -12.23
C LEU A 120 -1.61 19.49 -12.36
N GLN A 121 -1.87 20.38 -13.33
CA GLN A 121 -3.15 21.07 -13.53
C GLN A 121 -4.36 20.13 -13.74
N GLN A 122 -4.14 18.87 -14.11
CA GLN A 122 -5.20 17.86 -14.32
C GLN A 122 -5.34 16.86 -13.17
N PHE A 123 -4.48 16.93 -12.14
CA PHE A 123 -4.48 15.94 -11.06
C PHE A 123 -5.73 16.04 -10.19
N ASP A 124 -6.19 17.25 -9.85
CA ASP A 124 -7.37 17.41 -8.99
C ASP A 124 -8.65 16.86 -9.66
N GLU A 125 -8.76 16.97 -10.98
CA GLU A 125 -9.90 16.48 -11.76
C GLU A 125 -9.88 14.96 -11.89
N VAL A 126 -8.72 14.37 -12.24
CA VAL A 126 -8.54 12.91 -12.30
C VAL A 126 -8.67 12.28 -10.91
N PHE A 127 -8.17 12.93 -9.86
CA PHE A 127 -8.26 12.45 -8.48
C PHE A 127 -9.68 12.56 -7.94
N GLY A 128 -10.42 13.61 -8.29
CA GLY A 128 -11.85 13.75 -7.99
C GLY A 128 -12.66 12.64 -8.65
N LEU A 129 -12.46 12.42 -9.95
CA LEU A 129 -13.11 11.34 -10.69
C LEU A 129 -12.78 9.96 -10.10
N ALA A 130 -11.50 9.70 -9.81
CA ALA A 130 -11.06 8.45 -9.21
C ALA A 130 -11.68 8.23 -7.82
N ARG A 131 -11.83 9.28 -7.01
CA ARG A 131 -12.41 9.19 -5.66
C ARG A 131 -13.91 8.87 -5.68
N THR A 132 -14.63 9.33 -6.71
CA THR A 132 -16.05 9.02 -6.93
C THR A 132 -16.23 7.61 -7.51
N MET A 133 -15.37 7.20 -8.45
CA MET A 133 -15.46 5.90 -9.13
C MET A 133 -14.92 4.73 -8.30
N LEU A 134 -13.96 4.97 -7.39
CA LEU A 134 -13.34 3.94 -6.54
C LEU A 134 -14.34 3.14 -5.68
N PRO A 135 -15.28 3.76 -4.95
CA PRO A 135 -16.26 3.01 -4.17
C PRO A 135 -17.20 2.17 -5.05
N GLU A 136 -17.68 2.69 -6.18
CA GLU A 136 -18.51 1.93 -7.14
C GLU A 136 -17.76 0.73 -7.73
N LEU A 137 -16.47 0.92 -8.05
CA LEU A 137 -15.59 -0.14 -8.50
C LEU A 137 -15.39 -1.21 -7.42
N GLN A 138 -15.16 -0.80 -6.16
CA GLN A 138 -15.00 -1.74 -5.05
C GLN A 138 -16.27 -2.56 -4.78
N GLU A 139 -17.44 -1.95 -4.93
CA GLU A 139 -18.72 -2.61 -4.75
C GLU A 139 -19.00 -3.63 -5.87
N THR A 140 -18.77 -3.23 -7.13
CA THR A 140 -18.90 -4.10 -8.30
C THR A 140 -17.93 -5.29 -8.23
N VAL A 141 -16.67 -5.02 -7.90
CA VAL A 141 -15.63 -6.05 -7.76
C VAL A 141 -15.92 -6.96 -6.56
N GLY A 142 -16.39 -6.40 -5.44
CA GLY A 142 -16.74 -7.15 -4.24
C GLY A 142 -17.97 -8.06 -4.42
N ALA A 143 -18.96 -7.63 -5.20
CA ALA A 143 -20.13 -8.44 -5.53
C ALA A 143 -19.77 -9.63 -6.42
N GLU A 144 -18.93 -9.42 -7.43
CA GLU A 144 -18.46 -10.48 -8.33
C GLU A 144 -17.53 -11.48 -7.61
N LEU A 145 -16.58 -10.99 -6.79
CA LEU A 145 -15.66 -11.86 -6.02
C LEU A 145 -16.36 -12.71 -4.95
N LYS A 146 -17.50 -12.26 -4.41
CA LYS A 146 -18.31 -13.07 -3.48
C LYS A 146 -18.97 -14.27 -4.16
N GLY A 147 -19.23 -14.19 -5.47
CA GLY A 147 -19.76 -15.30 -6.28
C GLY A 147 -18.70 -16.30 -6.75
N VAL A 148 -17.41 -16.00 -6.56
CA VAL A 148 -16.32 -16.86 -7.02
C VAL A 148 -16.07 -17.99 -6.03
N GLU A 149 -16.45 -19.21 -6.41
CA GLU A 149 -16.02 -20.43 -5.73
C GLU A 149 -14.52 -20.67 -6.00
N TRP A 150 -13.66 -20.14 -5.12
CA TRP A 150 -12.20 -20.24 -5.21
C TRP A 150 -11.67 -21.66 -5.42
N ARG A 151 -12.40 -22.69 -4.94
CA ARG A 151 -12.09 -24.11 -5.17
C ARG A 151 -12.29 -24.56 -6.63
N LYS A 152 -13.27 -24.02 -7.36
CA LYS A 152 -13.48 -24.30 -8.79
C LYS A 152 -12.54 -23.46 -9.66
N ALA A 153 -12.30 -22.22 -9.27
CA ALA A 153 -11.36 -21.30 -9.91
C ALA A 153 -9.94 -21.87 -9.99
N LEU A 154 -9.45 -22.49 -8.91
CA LEU A 154 -8.13 -23.12 -8.88
C LEU A 154 -8.03 -24.40 -9.75
N ARG A 155 -9.17 -25.05 -10.03
CA ARG A 155 -9.25 -26.26 -10.87
C ARG A 155 -9.39 -25.97 -12.36
N ARG A 156 -9.88 -24.78 -12.76
CA ARG A 156 -10.04 -24.38 -14.17
C ARG A 156 -9.65 -22.91 -14.39
N PRO A 157 -8.37 -22.62 -14.67
CA PRO A 157 -7.88 -21.24 -14.81
C PRO A 157 -8.47 -20.49 -16.02
N SER A 158 -8.97 -21.20 -17.05
CA SER A 158 -9.62 -20.57 -18.21
C SER A 158 -10.94 -19.86 -17.87
N GLY A 159 -11.68 -20.34 -16.86
CA GLY A 159 -12.91 -19.69 -16.39
C GLY A 159 -12.66 -18.35 -15.69
N LEU A 160 -11.49 -18.20 -15.06
CA LEU A 160 -11.07 -16.95 -14.41
C LEU A 160 -10.77 -15.85 -15.42
N ILE A 161 -10.16 -16.19 -16.56
CA ILE A 161 -9.83 -15.22 -17.62
C ILE A 161 -11.12 -14.66 -18.23
N ALA A 162 -12.13 -15.51 -18.48
CA ALA A 162 -13.43 -15.09 -18.99
C ALA A 162 -14.18 -14.20 -17.97
N GLN A 163 -14.13 -14.53 -16.68
CA GLN A 163 -14.73 -13.73 -15.61
C GLN A 163 -14.03 -12.37 -15.44
N LEU A 164 -12.70 -12.34 -15.50
CA LEU A 164 -11.93 -11.09 -15.49
C LEU A 164 -12.22 -10.24 -16.72
N GLY A 165 -12.36 -10.85 -17.90
CA GLY A 165 -12.75 -10.16 -19.12
C GLY A 165 -14.16 -9.56 -19.04
N ALA A 166 -15.12 -10.30 -18.48
CA ALA A 166 -16.49 -9.81 -18.26
C ALA A 166 -16.53 -8.68 -17.22
N LEU A 167 -15.71 -8.78 -16.15
CA LEU A 167 -15.56 -7.76 -15.13
C LEU A 167 -14.98 -6.46 -15.72
N VAL A 168 -13.90 -6.58 -16.50
CA VAL A 168 -13.28 -5.44 -17.20
C VAL A 168 -14.27 -4.81 -18.17
N ALA A 169 -14.99 -5.61 -18.96
CA ALA A 169 -16.00 -5.12 -19.89
C ALA A 169 -17.13 -4.36 -19.16
N ARG A 170 -17.68 -4.92 -18.07
CA ARG A 170 -18.71 -4.26 -17.26
C ARG A 170 -18.23 -2.95 -16.65
N ILE A 171 -17.00 -2.92 -16.14
CA ILE A 171 -16.38 -1.69 -15.63
C ILE A 171 -16.23 -0.66 -16.74
N LEU A 172 -15.78 -1.06 -17.93
CA LEU A 172 -15.61 -0.18 -19.09
C LEU A 172 -16.95 0.37 -19.62
N PHE A 173 -18.01 -0.43 -19.59
CA PHE A 173 -19.35 -0.02 -20.04
C PHE A 173 -20.12 0.78 -18.98
N ALA A 174 -19.95 0.48 -17.69
CA ALA A 174 -20.53 1.27 -16.60
C ALA A 174 -19.94 2.68 -16.55
N THR A 175 -18.61 2.80 -16.71
CA THR A 175 -17.92 4.10 -16.80
C THR A 175 -18.29 4.88 -18.06
N ARG A 176 -18.55 4.21 -19.19
CA ARG A 176 -19.00 4.85 -20.44
C ARG A 176 -20.47 5.27 -20.41
N GLY A 177 -21.34 4.54 -19.71
CA GLY A 177 -22.76 4.90 -19.55
C GLY A 177 -23.01 6.13 -18.68
N GLY A 178 -22.15 6.38 -17.68
CA GLY A 178 -22.19 7.61 -16.87
C GLY A 178 -21.75 8.87 -17.64
N ALA A 179 -20.79 8.73 -18.57
CA ALA A 179 -20.26 9.85 -19.36
C ALA A 179 -21.29 10.40 -20.38
N VAL A 180 -22.18 9.54 -20.90
CA VAL A 180 -23.21 9.95 -21.88
C VAL A 180 -24.40 10.65 -21.22
N ARG A 181 -24.67 10.37 -19.94
CA ARG A 181 -25.85 10.91 -19.22
C ARG A 181 -25.68 12.37 -18.79
N ASN A 182 -24.44 12.85 -18.63
CA ASN A 182 -24.16 14.25 -18.27
C ASN A 182 -24.06 15.20 -19.48
N THR A 183 -24.08 14.70 -20.71
CA THR A 183 -24.02 15.54 -21.93
C THR A 183 -25.38 15.82 -22.54
N THR A 184 -26.43 15.07 -22.16
CA THR A 184 -27.77 15.22 -22.74
C THR A 184 -28.77 16.00 -21.87
N ASP A 185 -28.42 16.36 -20.63
CA ASP A 185 -29.30 17.10 -19.72
C ASP A 185 -29.02 18.62 -19.69
N GLY A 186 -28.48 19.16 -20.80
CA GLY A 186 -28.10 20.58 -20.93
C GLY A 186 -28.63 21.27 -22.17
N SER A 187 -29.45 20.63 -23.00
CA SER A 187 -29.87 21.19 -24.30
C SER A 187 -31.36 21.04 -24.62
N ASP A 188 -32.23 20.94 -23.63
CA ASP A 188 -33.68 20.97 -23.83
C ASP A 188 -34.32 21.97 -22.86
N HIS A 189 -34.15 23.28 -23.10
CA HIS A 189 -35.06 24.34 -22.67
C HIS A 189 -34.78 25.64 -23.44
N SER A 190 -34.99 25.63 -24.76
CA SER A 190 -35.22 26.84 -25.57
C SER A 190 -35.90 26.51 -26.90
N ALA A 191 -37.15 26.11 -26.81
CA ALA A 191 -38.17 26.33 -27.85
C ALA A 191 -39.37 26.89 -27.07
N GLY A 192 -39.70 28.18 -27.12
CA GLY A 192 -40.04 28.93 -28.32
C GLY A 192 -41.51 28.69 -28.62
N ILE A 193 -42.41 29.53 -28.08
CA ILE A 193 -43.78 29.69 -28.61
C ILE A 193 -44.18 31.18 -28.56
N PRO A 194 -44.89 31.68 -29.59
CA PRO A 194 -45.01 33.10 -29.93
C PRO A 194 -46.29 33.73 -29.40
N ARG A 195 -46.24 35.06 -29.22
CA ARG A 195 -47.27 36.03 -29.66
C ARG A 195 -46.78 37.44 -29.37
#